data_AF-A0A8H3VTG4-F1
#
_entry.id   AF-A0A8H3VTG4-F1
#
_cell.length_a   1.000
_cell.length_b   1.000
_cell.length_c   1.000
_cell.angle_alpha   90.00
_cell.angle_beta   90.00
_cell.angle_gamma   90.00
#
_symmetry.space_group_name_H-M   'P 1'
#
loop_
_entity.id
_entity.type
_entity.pdbx_description
1 polymer ?
#
loop_
_entity_poly.entity_id
_entity_poly.type
_entity_poly.pdbx_seq_one_letter_code
_entity_poly.pdbx_strand_id
1 'polypeptide(L)'
;MRRHVATVHGDKKYVCKCSYSTGRKDNYTRHLKDSCKLKDKAGQLFICICGKTFDNFNSHLTHVQTCGKRRAGRPSSSSKNST
;
A
#
# COMPACT_ATOMS: atom_id res chain seq x y z
N MET A 1 -28.60 5.83 -19.67
CA MET A 1 -27.55 6.38 -18.77
C MET A 1 -26.47 5.34 -18.54
N ARG A 2 -25.23 5.61 -18.95
CA ARG A 2 -24.07 4.75 -18.67
C ARG A 2 -23.69 4.97 -17.20
N ARG A 3 -23.99 4.00 -16.33
CA ARG A 3 -23.54 3.99 -14.93
C ARG A 3 -22.04 3.68 -14.91
N HIS A 4 -21.23 4.67 -15.23
CA HIS A 4 -19.80 4.65 -14.97
C HIS A 4 -19.56 5.30 -13.61
N VAL A 5 -19.90 4.55 -12.55
CA VAL A 5 -19.27 4.76 -11.24
C VAL A 5 -18.48 3.49 -10.95
N ALA A 6 -17.42 3.33 -11.75
CA ALA A 6 -16.22 2.70 -11.25
C ALA A 6 -15.64 3.66 -10.21
N THR A 7 -16.27 3.74 -9.04
CA THR A 7 -15.56 4.02 -7.80
C THR A 7 -14.65 2.83 -7.60
N VAL A 8 -13.55 2.83 -8.36
CA VAL A 8 -12.33 2.12 -8.03
C VAL A 8 -12.01 2.67 -6.66
N HIS A 9 -12.47 1.96 -5.64
CA HIS A 9 -12.09 2.13 -4.25
C HIS A 9 -10.59 1.86 -4.22
N GLY A 10 -9.83 2.88 -4.64
CA GLY A 10 -8.38 2.97 -4.64
C GLY A 10 -7.92 3.20 -3.21
N ASP A 11 -8.47 2.41 -2.29
CA ASP A 11 -7.99 2.27 -0.93
C ASP A 11 -6.55 1.81 -1.05
N LYS A 12 -5.65 2.80 -0.96
CA LYS A 12 -4.22 2.58 -0.89
C LYS A 12 -4.02 1.53 0.20
N LYS A 13 -3.51 0.37 -0.20
CA LYS A 13 -3.39 -0.80 0.65
C LYS A 13 -1.95 -1.29 0.60
N TYR A 14 -1.47 -1.81 1.72
CA TYR A 14 -0.21 -2.51 1.77
C TYR A 14 -0.37 -3.81 0.96
N VAL A 15 0.53 -4.07 0.01
CA VAL A 15 0.50 -5.25 -0.86
C VAL A 15 1.77 -6.06 -0.63
N CYS A 16 1.59 -7.33 -0.30
CA CYS A 16 2.67 -8.29 -0.14
C CYS A 16 2.92 -9.07 -1.44
N LYS A 17 4.09 -9.68 -1.57
CA LYS A 17 4.44 -10.58 -2.69
C LYS A 17 3.49 -11.78 -2.83
N CYS A 18 2.92 -12.23 -1.72
CA CYS A 18 1.97 -13.34 -1.67
C CYS A 18 0.55 -12.99 -2.15
N SER A 19 0.37 -11.82 -2.78
CA SER A 19 -0.94 -11.28 -3.20
C SER A 19 -1.87 -10.88 -2.04
N TYR A 20 -1.43 -10.97 -0.78
CA TYR A 20 -2.14 -10.41 0.36
C TYR A 20 -2.10 -8.89 0.32
N SER A 21 -3.25 -8.24 0.50
CA SER A 21 -3.31 -6.79 0.63
C SER A 21 -4.26 -6.34 1.72
N THR A 22 -3.89 -5.28 2.44
CA THR A 22 -4.70 -4.76 3.55
C THR A 22 -4.50 -3.26 3.74
N GLY A 23 -5.54 -2.54 4.18
CA GLY A 23 -5.45 -1.11 4.50
C GLY A 23 -4.86 -0.84 5.89
N ARG A 24 -4.76 -1.84 6.76
CA ARG A 24 -4.27 -1.67 8.14
C ARG A 24 -2.84 -2.15 8.31
N LYS A 25 -1.99 -1.30 8.89
CA LYS A 25 -0.58 -1.60 9.17
C LYS A 25 -0.40 -2.79 10.12
N ASP A 26 -1.26 -2.93 11.13
CA ASP A 26 -1.12 -3.98 12.15
C ASP A 26 -1.34 -5.37 11.53
N ASN A 27 -2.40 -5.51 10.73
CA ASN A 27 -2.70 -6.72 9.97
C ASN A 27 -1.57 -7.06 9.01
N TYR A 28 -1.04 -6.05 8.32
CA TYR A 28 0.05 -6.25 7.37
C TYR A 28 1.35 -6.68 8.07
N THR A 29 1.70 -6.05 9.18
CA THR A 29 2.93 -6.37 9.94
C THR A 29 2.86 -7.78 10.54
N ARG A 30 1.69 -8.17 11.06
CA ARG A 30 1.45 -9.54 11.54
C ARG A 30 1.56 -10.54 10.40
N HIS A 31 0.92 -10.26 9.26
CA HIS A 31 1.02 -11.10 8.06
C HIS A 31 2.48 -11.30 7.64
N LEU A 32 3.24 -10.22 7.60
CA LEU A 32 4.65 -10.22 7.21
C LEU A 32 5.54 -11.07 8.11
N LYS A 33 5.29 -11.06 9.43
CA LYS A 33 6.08 -11.83 10.41
C LYS A 33 5.73 -13.32 10.41
N ASP A 34 4.44 -13.64 10.40
CA ASP A 34 3.95 -14.97 10.76
C ASP A 34 3.24 -15.68 9.59
N SER A 35 2.37 -14.96 8.88
CA SER A 35 1.46 -15.57 7.89
C SER A 35 1.99 -15.59 6.45
N CYS A 36 3.10 -14.92 6.16
CA CYS A 36 3.64 -14.81 4.81
C CYS A 36 4.42 -16.07 4.42
N LYS A 37 3.71 -17.02 3.79
CA LYS A 37 4.28 -18.29 3.29
C LYS A 37 4.96 -18.16 1.91
N LEU A 38 4.68 -17.10 1.15
CA LEU A 38 5.20 -16.87 -0.21
C LEU A 38 6.12 -15.64 -0.25
N LYS A 39 7.28 -15.73 0.40
CA LYS A 39 8.27 -14.66 0.45
C LYS A 39 9.04 -14.48 -0.88
N ASP A 40 9.06 -15.53 -1.71
CA ASP A 40 9.89 -15.64 -2.91
C ASP A 40 9.07 -15.77 -4.22
N LYS A 41 7.92 -15.09 -4.29
CA LYS A 41 7.14 -15.07 -5.53
C LYS A 41 7.84 -14.17 -6.56
N ALA A 42 8.42 -14.77 -7.61
CA ALA A 42 9.05 -14.05 -8.71
C ALA A 42 8.02 -13.17 -9.44
N GLY A 43 8.36 -11.90 -9.68
CA GLY A 43 7.53 -10.94 -10.42
C GLY A 43 6.62 -10.02 -9.60
N GLN A 44 6.55 -10.18 -8.27
CA GLN A 44 5.73 -9.31 -7.40
C GLN A 44 6.64 -8.44 -6.50
N LEU A 45 6.30 -7.16 -6.35
CA LEU A 45 6.97 -6.22 -5.44
C LEU A 45 6.10 -5.96 -4.21
N PHE A 46 6.73 -5.60 -3.09
CA PHE A 46 6.00 -5.15 -1.92
C PHE A 46 5.60 -3.68 -2.07
N ILE A 47 4.31 -3.36 -1.99
CA ILE A 47 3.80 -2.00 -2.20
C ILE A 47 3.29 -1.44 -0.88
N CYS A 48 3.81 -0.29 -0.47
CA CYS A 48 3.34 0.40 0.72
C CYS A 48 2.12 1.26 0.39
N ILE A 49 1.30 1.56 1.41
CA ILE A 49 0.16 2.49 1.31
C ILE A 49 0.56 3.88 0.79
N CYS A 50 1.83 4.28 0.93
CA CYS A 50 2.36 5.53 0.40
C CYS A 50 2.62 5.50 -1.12
N GLY A 51 2.51 4.33 -1.77
CA GLY A 51 2.80 4.12 -3.19
C GLY A 51 4.24 3.67 -3.49
N LYS A 52 5.13 3.58 -2.49
CA LYS A 52 6.50 3.08 -2.68
C LYS A 52 6.50 1.56 -2.85
N THR A 53 7.26 1.10 -3.84
CA THR A 53 7.51 -0.32 -4.12
C THR A 53 8.88 -0.73 -3.57
N PHE A 54 8.97 -1.94 -3.04
CA PHE A 54 10.20 -2.51 -2.48
C PHE A 54 10.38 -3.93 -3.03
N ASP A 55 11.59 -4.25 -3.43
CA ASP A 55 11.98 -5.59 -3.90
C ASP A 55 12.19 -6.56 -2.73
N ASN A 56 12.67 -6.06 -1.59
CA ASN A 56 13.04 -6.90 -0.46
C ASN A 56 12.16 -6.69 0.78
N PHE A 57 11.94 -7.78 1.51
CA PHE A 57 11.11 -7.79 2.72
C PHE A 57 11.63 -6.84 3.81
N ASN A 58 12.93 -6.91 4.11
CA ASN A 58 13.52 -6.16 5.22
C ASN A 58 13.45 -4.64 4.99
N SER A 59 13.74 -4.21 3.75
CA SER A 59 13.65 -2.79 3.36
C SER A 59 12.20 -2.28 3.47
N HIS A 60 11.24 -3.09 3.00
CA HIS A 60 9.82 -2.78 3.15
C HIS A 60 9.38 -2.74 4.63
N LEU A 61 9.81 -3.68 5.45
CA LEU A 61 9.43 -3.76 6.87
C LEU A 61 9.91 -2.52 7.63
N THR A 62 11.19 -2.15 7.49
CA THR A 62 11.77 -0.94 8.09
C THR A 62 11.04 0.31 7.60
N HIS A 63 10.70 0.37 6.31
CA HIS A 63 9.89 1.43 5.77
C HIS A 63 8.50 1.47 6.41
N VAL A 64 7.76 0.36 6.48
CA VAL A 64 6.41 0.33 7.06
C VAL A 64 6.42 0.65 8.55
N GLN A 65 7.47 0.30 9.29
CA GLN A 65 7.58 0.67 10.70
C GLN A 65 7.63 2.18 10.90
N THR A 66 8.35 2.90 10.04
CA THR A 66 8.49 4.36 10.08
C THR A 66 7.37 5.09 9.31
N CYS A 67 6.85 4.46 8.25
CA CYS A 67 5.76 4.93 7.41
C CYS A 67 4.39 4.66 8.05
N GLY A 68 3.41 5.53 7.80
CA GLY A 68 2.08 5.44 8.39
C GLY A 68 1.87 6.33 9.61
N LYS A 69 2.90 7.03 10.11
CA LYS A 69 2.71 8.18 11.00
C LYS A 69 2.14 9.35 10.18
N ARG A 70 0.79 9.40 10.15
CA ARG A 70 -0.08 10.51 9.74
C ARG A 70 -0.12 10.84 8.24
N ARG A 71 -1.30 10.61 7.66
CA ARG A 71 -2.14 11.73 7.22
C ARG A 71 -3.41 11.76 8.07
N ALA A 72 -3.29 12.21 9.32
CA ALA A 72 -4.40 12.94 9.92
C ALA A 72 -4.41 14.29 9.21
N GLY A 73 -5.42 14.55 8.38
CA GLY A 73 -5.50 15.71 7.50
C GLY A 73 -5.26 15.33 6.04
N ARG A 74 -6.33 15.39 5.25
CA ARG A 74 -6.31 15.57 3.80
C ARG A 74 -5.46 16.82 3.48
N PRO A 75 -4.31 16.74 2.79
CA PRO A 75 -3.86 17.89 2.03
C PRO A 75 -4.60 17.82 0.70
N SER A 76 -5.64 18.63 0.59
CA SER A 76 -6.26 18.97 -0.67
C SER A 76 -5.31 19.95 -1.37
N SER A 77 -4.38 19.48 -2.21
CA SER A 77 -3.68 20.38 -3.13
C SER A 77 -4.37 20.32 -4.49
N SER A 78 -5.26 21.28 -4.66
CA SER A 78 -5.58 21.93 -5.92
C SER A 78 -4.41 21.92 -6.91
N SER A 79 -4.58 21.22 -8.03
CA SER A 79 -3.90 21.54 -9.29
C SER A 79 -4.95 22.13 -10.22
N LYS A 80 -5.22 23.43 -10.07
CA LYS A 80 -5.85 24.20 -11.14
C LYS A 80 -4.71 24.60 -12.08
N ASN A 81 -4.74 24.02 -13.27
CA ASN A 81 -3.82 24.34 -14.36
C ASN A 81 -4.08 25.78 -14.81
N SER A 82 -2.99 26.49 -15.07
CA SER A 82 -2.95 27.86 -15.57
C SER A 82 -3.64 27.96 -16.93
N THR A 83 -4.39 29.05 -17.15
CA THR A 83 -4.60 29.64 -18.47
C THR A 83 -4.76 31.14 -18.29
#